data_AF-A0A321M1X9-F1
#
_entry.id   AF-A0A321M1X9-F1
#
_cell.length_a   1.000
_cell.length_b   1.000
_cell.length_c   1.000
_cell.angle_alpha   90.00
_cell.angle_beta   90.00
_cell.angle_gamma   90.00
#
_symmetry.space_group_name_H-M   'P 1'
#
loop_
_entity.id
_entity.type
_entity.pdbx_description
1 polymer ?
#
loop_
_entity_poly.entity_id
_entity_poly.type
_entity_poly.pdbx_seq_one_letter_code
_entity_poly.pdbx_strand_id
1 'polypeptide(L)'
;MFSFDKASSEIREILDKPIRELGLKLEGSLLEKFVQRLYRELDRKGLKKFRPPCYLTDEWGCPSGEPVIGIPFYLADRKLSLLEKELNDLEDSRQIMMYLRHEAGHAINYAYGLYKTPEWKQLFGPYRRQYRDDYRPIAFSRSFVRHMEGWYAQKHPDEDFAETFAVWLTPGSKWREKYKGWPAMEKLLYVDRVAKQFGRVDPVRPRGRKDITVDDMEITVQQFYEALLSQQPSPGDLSLDAELQDIFKSPHHRTNAVRPAAELLRENRKPLVDKLTYWTGVQRPLARKLVESIESRARELNLLANVKREREYLTEVTVYATALAMNYIIRGKFVQR
;
A
#
# COMPACT_ATOMS: atom_id res chain seq x y z
N MET A 1 -15.21 -8.59 -13.57
CA MET A 1 -15.64 -7.26 -13.09
C MET A 1 -16.64 -7.49 -11.98
N PHE A 2 -16.51 -6.81 -10.83
CA PHE A 2 -17.48 -6.95 -9.74
C PHE A 2 -18.83 -6.36 -10.20
N SER A 3 -19.93 -7.06 -9.90
CA SER A 3 -21.27 -6.59 -10.19
C SER A 3 -21.84 -6.10 -8.87
N PHE A 4 -22.09 -4.81 -8.72
CA PHE A 4 -22.72 -4.26 -7.51
C PHE A 4 -24.08 -4.93 -7.22
N ASP A 5 -24.76 -5.43 -8.26
CA ASP A 5 -25.97 -6.27 -8.17
C ASP A 5 -25.80 -7.61 -7.43
N LYS A 6 -24.57 -8.05 -7.19
CA LYS A 6 -24.25 -9.27 -6.43
C LYS A 6 -23.78 -8.98 -5.01
N ALA A 7 -23.68 -7.70 -4.63
CA ALA A 7 -23.34 -7.32 -3.26
C ALA A 7 -24.40 -7.81 -2.27
N SER A 8 -23.97 -8.08 -1.04
CA SER A 8 -24.87 -8.46 0.06
C SER A 8 -25.93 -7.40 0.32
N SER A 9 -27.07 -7.78 0.91
CA SER A 9 -28.16 -6.84 1.21
C SER A 9 -27.69 -5.67 2.09
N GLU A 10 -26.79 -5.92 3.04
CA GLU A 10 -26.23 -4.91 3.93
C GLU A 10 -25.40 -3.85 3.19
N ILE A 11 -24.68 -4.25 2.14
CA ILE A 11 -23.86 -3.34 1.31
C ILE A 11 -24.76 -2.50 0.40
N ARG A 12 -25.82 -3.08 -0.17
CA ARG A 12 -26.72 -2.34 -1.08
C ARG A 12 -27.35 -1.12 -0.42
N GLU A 13 -27.64 -1.18 0.88
CA GLU A 13 -28.21 -0.07 1.64
C GLU A 13 -27.35 1.21 1.69
N ILE A 14 -26.04 1.10 1.44
CA ILE A 14 -25.11 2.24 1.51
C ILE A 14 -24.64 2.72 0.13
N LEU A 15 -24.83 1.95 -0.93
CA LEU A 15 -24.29 2.24 -2.27
C LEU A 15 -24.82 3.56 -2.85
N ASP A 16 -26.11 3.81 -2.74
CA ASP A 16 -26.79 4.98 -3.28
C ASP A 16 -26.68 6.22 -2.38
N LYS A 17 -26.09 6.11 -1.20
CA LYS A 17 -25.96 7.22 -0.25
C LYS A 17 -24.73 8.06 -0.55
N PRO A 18 -24.85 9.40 -0.56
CA PRO A 18 -23.69 10.29 -0.50
C PRO A 18 -22.80 9.97 0.70
N ILE A 19 -21.48 9.97 0.52
CA ILE A 19 -20.54 9.63 1.59
C ILE A 19 -20.72 10.57 2.81
N ARG A 20 -20.95 11.87 2.57
CA ARG A 20 -21.25 12.87 3.61
C ARG A 20 -22.48 12.54 4.48
N GLU A 21 -23.44 11.78 3.96
CA GLU A 21 -24.67 11.43 4.69
C GLU A 21 -24.53 10.18 5.56
N LEU A 22 -23.40 9.47 5.48
CA LEU A 22 -23.15 8.27 6.27
C LEU A 22 -22.85 8.58 7.75
N GLY A 23 -22.63 9.85 8.11
CA GLY A 23 -22.36 10.29 9.48
C GLY A 23 -21.07 9.71 10.05
N LEU A 24 -20.08 9.45 9.18
CA LEU A 24 -18.81 8.82 9.55
C LEU A 24 -18.02 9.74 10.48
N LYS A 25 -17.49 9.16 11.55
CA LYS A 25 -16.64 9.85 12.52
C LYS A 25 -15.45 8.99 12.87
N LEU A 26 -14.35 9.64 13.26
CA LEU A 26 -13.18 8.93 13.75
C LEU A 26 -13.41 8.50 15.21
N GLU A 27 -13.98 9.38 16.02
CA GLU A 27 -14.37 9.11 17.40
C GLU A 27 -15.46 8.03 17.46
N GLY A 28 -15.26 7.02 18.30
CA GLY A 28 -16.17 5.88 18.45
C GLY A 28 -16.06 4.83 17.33
N SER A 29 -15.24 5.06 16.30
CA SER A 29 -15.04 4.10 15.20
C SER A 29 -14.01 3.01 15.53
N LEU A 30 -13.90 2.02 14.64
CA LEU A 30 -12.85 0.99 14.69
C LEU A 30 -11.44 1.57 14.53
N LEU A 31 -11.30 2.78 13.96
CA LEU A 31 -10.03 3.48 13.74
C LEU A 31 -9.46 4.13 15.00
N GLU A 32 -10.32 4.54 15.94
CA GLU A 32 -9.90 5.33 17.10
C GLU A 32 -8.78 4.63 17.88
N LYS A 33 -8.89 3.31 18.08
CA LYS A 33 -7.86 2.51 18.78
C LYS A 33 -6.48 2.57 18.12
N PHE A 34 -6.43 2.66 16.78
CA PHE A 34 -5.18 2.74 16.02
C PHE A 34 -4.58 4.14 16.10
N VAL A 35 -5.40 5.18 16.02
CA VAL A 35 -4.97 6.57 16.23
C VAL A 35 -4.43 6.77 17.65
N GLN A 36 -5.14 6.28 18.66
CA GLN A 36 -4.64 6.31 20.04
C GLN A 36 -3.37 5.47 20.22
N ARG A 37 -3.22 4.38 19.47
CA ARG A 37 -1.97 3.60 19.46
C ARG A 37 -0.81 4.40 18.86
N LEU A 38 -1.02 5.08 17.73
CA LEU A 38 -0.02 5.97 17.13
C LEU A 38 0.45 7.02 18.14
N TYR A 39 -0.48 7.72 18.79
CA TYR A 39 -0.14 8.73 19.79
C TYR A 39 0.66 8.15 20.95
N ARG A 40 0.29 6.97 21.47
CA ARG A 40 1.08 6.28 22.51
C ARG A 40 2.48 5.90 22.02
N GLU A 41 2.64 5.53 20.76
CA GLU A 41 3.96 5.20 20.18
C GLU A 41 4.83 6.46 20.06
N LEU A 42 4.28 7.58 19.59
CA LEU A 42 4.96 8.89 19.56
C LEU A 42 5.39 9.32 20.98
N ASP A 43 4.47 9.19 21.94
CA ASP A 43 4.73 9.50 23.34
C ASP A 43 5.88 8.67 23.93
N ARG A 44 5.89 7.35 23.66
CA ARG A 44 6.95 6.45 24.14
C ARG A 44 8.30 6.76 23.52
N LYS A 45 8.31 7.34 22.33
CA LYS A 45 9.52 7.82 21.65
C LYS A 45 9.96 9.21 22.09
N GLY A 46 9.26 9.82 23.04
CA GLY A 46 9.63 11.12 23.62
C GLY A 46 9.06 12.33 22.89
N LEU A 47 8.25 12.14 21.84
CA LEU A 47 7.61 13.21 21.07
C LEU A 47 6.32 13.70 21.77
N LYS A 48 6.48 14.34 22.94
CA LYS A 48 5.38 14.73 23.83
C LYS A 48 4.52 15.88 23.33
N LYS A 49 5.09 16.73 22.49
CA LYS A 49 4.44 17.93 21.95
C LYS A 49 3.89 17.76 20.53
N PHE A 50 4.17 16.62 19.91
CA PHE A 50 3.74 16.32 18.56
C PHE A 50 2.58 15.33 18.58
N ARG A 51 1.39 15.82 18.23
CA ARG A 51 0.16 15.02 18.15
C ARG A 51 -0.63 15.46 16.92
N PRO A 52 -0.32 14.92 15.72
CA PRO A 52 -0.92 15.38 14.48
C PRO A 52 -2.42 15.05 14.45
N PRO A 53 -3.32 16.01 14.12
CA PRO A 53 -4.74 15.70 13.96
C PRO A 53 -4.98 14.69 12.85
N CYS A 54 -5.88 13.73 13.10
CA CYS A 54 -6.35 12.79 12.08
C CYS A 54 -7.76 13.16 11.61
N TYR A 55 -8.07 12.90 10.35
CA TYR A 55 -9.40 13.10 9.77
C TYR A 55 -9.73 12.03 8.73
N LEU A 56 -11.01 11.87 8.42
CA LEU A 56 -11.47 10.93 7.39
C LEU A 56 -11.49 11.63 6.03
N THR A 57 -10.93 10.95 5.03
CA THR A 57 -10.84 11.37 3.63
C THR A 57 -10.95 10.13 2.72
N ASP A 58 -10.71 10.27 1.43
CA ASP A 58 -10.77 9.26 0.37
C ASP A 58 -9.58 8.30 0.40
N GLU A 59 -8.37 8.78 0.70
CA GLU A 59 -7.15 7.97 0.73
C GLU A 59 -6.22 8.24 1.92
N TRP A 60 -5.19 7.41 2.10
CA TRP A 60 -4.12 7.69 3.07
C TRP A 60 -3.29 8.87 2.57
N GLY A 61 -3.00 9.82 3.44
CA GLY A 61 -2.08 10.89 3.06
C GLY A 61 -1.85 11.96 4.12
N CYS A 62 -0.93 12.85 3.79
CA CYS A 62 -0.57 14.03 4.55
C CYS A 62 -0.40 15.18 3.55
N PRO A 63 -1.37 16.12 3.44
CA PRO A 63 -1.31 17.16 2.42
C PRO A 63 -0.02 17.98 2.51
N SER A 64 0.52 18.39 1.37
CA SER A 64 1.87 18.97 1.32
C SER A 64 2.02 20.17 2.26
N GLY A 65 2.95 20.04 3.21
CA GLY A 65 3.23 21.07 4.22
C GLY A 65 2.20 21.17 5.34
N GLU A 66 1.16 20.35 5.36
CA GLU A 66 0.07 20.38 6.33
C GLU A 66 0.23 19.23 7.35
N PRO A 67 0.48 19.51 8.64
CA PRO A 67 0.77 18.48 9.65
C PRO A 67 -0.50 17.78 10.17
N VAL A 68 -1.27 17.18 9.25
CA VAL A 68 -2.49 16.41 9.52
C VAL A 68 -2.43 15.07 8.78
N ILE A 69 -3.14 14.07 9.30
CA ILE A 69 -3.16 12.71 8.73
C ILE A 69 -4.57 12.42 8.19
N GLY A 70 -4.67 12.24 6.88
CA GLY A 70 -5.86 11.71 6.20
C GLY A 70 -5.92 10.19 6.33
N ILE A 71 -7.10 9.68 6.67
CA ILE A 71 -7.38 8.25 6.80
C ILE A 71 -8.56 7.91 5.88
N PRO A 72 -8.48 6.85 5.06
CA PRO A 72 -9.60 6.46 4.21
C PRO A 72 -10.88 6.17 5.01
N PHE A 73 -11.99 6.76 4.57
CA PHE A 73 -13.27 6.74 5.27
C PHE A 73 -13.86 5.32 5.37
N TYR A 74 -13.53 4.43 4.42
CA TYR A 74 -14.04 3.06 4.41
C TYR A 74 -13.57 2.22 5.61
N LEU A 75 -12.51 2.64 6.29
CA LEU A 75 -12.02 2.00 7.52
C LEU A 75 -12.82 2.39 8.77
N ALA A 76 -13.63 3.45 8.69
CA ALA A 76 -14.41 3.96 9.83
C ALA A 76 -15.70 3.17 10.09
N ASP A 77 -16.22 2.46 9.08
CA ASP A 77 -17.48 1.72 9.16
C ASP A 77 -17.35 0.27 8.67
N ARG A 78 -18.11 -0.64 9.30
CA ARG A 78 -18.05 -2.07 9.01
C ARG A 78 -18.58 -2.42 7.62
N LYS A 79 -19.68 -1.80 7.17
CA LYS A 79 -20.27 -2.09 5.86
C LYS A 79 -19.36 -1.61 4.75
N LEU A 80 -18.77 -0.42 4.91
CA LEU A 80 -17.76 0.09 3.97
C LEU A 80 -16.50 -0.78 3.93
N SER A 81 -16.00 -1.22 5.08
CA SER A 81 -14.85 -2.14 5.12
C SER A 81 -15.14 -3.47 4.43
N LEU A 82 -16.37 -3.99 4.54
CA LEU A 82 -16.77 -5.20 3.80
C LEU A 82 -16.79 -4.95 2.29
N LEU A 83 -17.33 -3.81 1.84
CA LEU A 83 -17.31 -3.42 0.43
C LEU A 83 -15.88 -3.28 -0.11
N GLU A 84 -15.01 -2.57 0.63
CA GLU A 84 -13.58 -2.46 0.28
C GLU A 84 -12.92 -3.82 0.15
N LYS A 85 -13.24 -4.77 1.05
CA LYS A 85 -12.72 -6.13 1.00
C LYS A 85 -13.21 -6.93 -0.22
N GLU A 86 -14.44 -6.69 -0.66
CA GLU A 86 -15.01 -7.35 -1.84
C GLU A 86 -14.43 -6.79 -3.14
N LEU A 87 -14.21 -5.48 -3.21
CA LEU A 87 -13.74 -4.78 -4.41
C LEU A 87 -12.22 -4.77 -4.54
N ASN A 88 -11.52 -4.49 -3.44
CA ASN A 88 -10.10 -4.22 -3.36
C ASN A 88 -9.45 -5.13 -2.29
N ASP A 89 -8.43 -4.63 -1.59
CA ASP A 89 -7.72 -5.33 -0.52
C ASP A 89 -7.78 -4.47 0.74
N LEU A 90 -8.77 -4.73 1.60
CA LEU A 90 -8.92 -4.07 2.90
C LEU A 90 -7.65 -4.24 3.75
N GLU A 91 -7.18 -3.14 4.34
CA GLU A 91 -6.02 -3.11 5.22
C GLU A 91 -6.28 -3.86 6.53
N ASP A 92 -5.34 -4.73 6.89
CA ASP A 92 -5.33 -5.34 8.21
C ASP A 92 -4.79 -4.37 9.29
N SER A 93 -4.87 -4.80 10.55
CA SER A 93 -4.39 -4.01 11.70
C SER A 93 -2.91 -3.62 11.62
N ARG A 94 -2.08 -4.42 10.94
CA ARG A 94 -0.66 -4.15 10.75
C ARG A 94 -0.48 -3.09 9.67
N GLN A 95 -1.20 -3.20 8.55
CA GLN A 95 -1.18 -2.24 7.43
C GLN A 95 -1.72 -0.88 7.87
N ILE A 96 -2.83 -0.81 8.62
CA ILE A 96 -3.34 0.45 9.17
C ILE A 96 -2.26 1.17 10.00
N MET A 97 -1.56 0.44 10.88
CA MET A 97 -0.46 1.02 11.65
C MET A 97 0.80 1.31 10.80
N MET A 98 0.96 0.65 9.67
CA MET A 98 2.06 0.90 8.73
C MET A 98 1.86 2.27 8.08
N TYR A 99 0.68 2.54 7.53
CA TYR A 99 0.29 3.82 6.94
C TYR A 99 0.28 4.95 7.97
N LEU A 100 -0.38 4.78 9.12
CA LEU A 100 -0.41 5.81 10.18
C LEU A 100 0.99 6.29 10.60
N ARG A 101 1.97 5.38 10.71
CA ARG A 101 3.34 5.75 11.09
C ARG A 101 4.08 6.48 9.98
N HIS A 102 3.81 6.12 8.73
CA HIS A 102 4.35 6.78 7.56
C HIS A 102 3.78 8.20 7.43
N GLU A 103 2.46 8.36 7.51
CA GLU A 103 1.82 9.69 7.49
C GLU A 103 2.25 10.57 8.67
N ALA A 104 2.48 9.97 9.84
CA ALA A 104 3.08 10.69 10.97
C ALA A 104 4.50 11.19 10.68
N GLY A 105 5.23 10.51 9.80
CA GLY A 105 6.53 10.93 9.27
C GLY A 105 6.41 12.18 8.40
N HIS A 106 5.46 12.24 7.47
CA HIS A 106 5.18 13.50 6.76
C HIS A 106 4.76 14.62 7.72
N ALA A 107 3.81 14.31 8.61
CA ALA A 107 3.25 15.30 9.51
C ALA A 107 4.32 15.92 10.44
N ILE A 108 5.26 15.13 10.98
CA ILE A 108 6.35 15.68 11.81
C ILE A 108 7.36 16.49 10.98
N ASN A 109 7.63 16.05 9.74
CA ASN A 109 8.47 16.81 8.81
C ASN A 109 7.92 18.23 8.64
N TYR A 110 6.60 18.34 8.46
CA TYR A 110 5.90 19.59 8.25
C TYR A 110 5.76 20.43 9.51
N ALA A 111 5.39 19.79 10.63
CA ALA A 111 5.12 20.45 11.89
C ALA A 111 6.36 21.19 12.44
N TYR A 112 7.56 20.62 12.25
CA TYR A 112 8.83 21.23 12.67
C TYR A 112 9.64 21.85 11.53
N GLY A 113 9.16 21.75 10.29
CA GLY A 113 9.86 22.30 9.12
C GLY A 113 11.21 21.65 8.83
N LEU A 114 11.37 20.36 9.14
CA LEU A 114 12.65 19.65 9.04
C LEU A 114 13.17 19.63 7.59
N TYR A 115 12.28 19.49 6.62
CA TYR A 115 12.55 19.55 5.18
C TYR A 115 13.24 20.83 4.70
N LYS A 116 13.23 21.90 5.51
CA LYS A 116 13.93 23.16 5.21
C LYS A 116 15.38 23.15 5.66
N THR A 117 15.79 22.20 6.50
CA THR A 117 17.13 22.18 7.09
C THR A 117 18.18 21.67 6.10
N PRO A 118 19.43 22.21 6.13
CA PRO A 118 20.50 21.73 5.26
C PRO A 118 20.83 20.25 5.45
N GLU A 119 20.85 19.78 6.70
CA GLU A 119 21.14 18.37 7.03
C GLU A 119 20.08 17.42 6.43
N TRP A 120 18.78 17.77 6.54
CA TRP A 120 17.72 17.00 5.91
C TRP A 120 17.91 16.91 4.39
N LYS A 121 18.19 18.04 3.75
CA LYS A 121 18.42 18.08 2.30
C LYS A 121 19.63 17.24 1.88
N GLN A 122 20.69 17.21 2.68
CA GLN A 122 21.87 16.39 2.43
C GLN A 122 21.56 14.89 2.52
N LEU A 123 20.75 14.48 3.50
CA LEU A 123 20.44 13.07 3.76
C LEU A 123 19.38 12.49 2.81
N PHE A 124 18.32 13.24 2.53
CA PHE A 124 17.15 12.76 1.78
C PHE A 124 17.08 13.31 0.36
N GLY A 125 17.70 14.46 0.10
CA GLY A 125 17.65 15.16 -1.18
C GLY A 125 16.73 16.38 -1.17
N PRO A 126 16.49 17.01 -2.34
CA PRO A 126 15.71 18.24 -2.43
C PRO A 126 14.20 17.99 -2.26
N TYR A 127 13.60 18.58 -1.23
CA TYR A 127 12.15 18.48 -0.95
C TYR A 127 11.26 18.97 -2.11
N ARG A 128 11.69 20.01 -2.85
CA ARG A 128 10.93 20.58 -3.97
C ARG A 128 11.05 19.78 -5.28
N ARG A 129 11.56 18.55 -5.22
CA ARG A 129 11.60 17.68 -6.39
C ARG A 129 10.16 17.39 -6.81
N GLN A 130 9.91 17.33 -8.11
CA GLN A 130 8.59 16.96 -8.60
C GLN A 130 8.28 15.50 -8.21
N TYR A 131 7.09 15.26 -7.67
CA TYR A 131 6.56 13.91 -7.49
C TYR A 131 6.38 13.25 -8.85
N ARG A 132 6.80 11.99 -8.95
CA ARG A 132 6.65 11.19 -10.16
C ARG A 132 5.84 9.96 -9.80
N ASP A 133 4.74 9.76 -10.50
CA ASP A 133 3.91 8.56 -10.33
C ASP A 133 4.67 7.32 -10.82
N ASP A 134 5.37 7.48 -11.96
CA ASP A 134 6.28 6.48 -12.50
C ASP A 134 7.72 6.72 -12.02
N TYR A 135 8.03 6.24 -10.80
CA TYR A 135 9.42 6.13 -10.34
C TYR A 135 9.97 4.73 -10.61
N ARG A 136 11.26 4.64 -10.96
CA ARG A 136 11.96 3.38 -11.22
C ARG A 136 12.90 3.08 -10.05
N PRO A 137 12.46 2.30 -9.05
CA PRO A 137 13.28 2.01 -7.88
C PRO A 137 14.50 1.15 -8.25
N ILE A 138 15.61 1.41 -7.58
CA ILE A 138 16.78 0.53 -7.59
C ILE A 138 16.50 -0.58 -6.57
N ALA A 139 16.12 -1.76 -7.09
CA ALA A 139 15.85 -2.93 -6.28
C ALA A 139 17.06 -3.24 -5.37
N PHE A 140 16.76 -3.64 -4.13
CA PHE A 140 17.74 -4.03 -3.12
C PHE A 140 18.73 -2.96 -2.64
N SER A 141 18.56 -1.70 -3.03
CA SER A 141 19.39 -0.60 -2.51
C SER A 141 19.43 -0.60 -0.98
N ARG A 142 20.63 -0.42 -0.43
CA ARG A 142 20.89 -0.30 1.03
C ARG A 142 20.83 1.14 1.52
N SER A 143 20.69 2.11 0.61
CA SER A 143 20.58 3.53 0.96
C SER A 143 19.20 3.93 1.49
N PHE A 144 18.23 3.02 1.41
CA PHE A 144 16.85 3.26 1.80
C PHE A 144 16.39 2.22 2.81
N VAL A 145 15.54 2.65 3.74
CA VAL A 145 14.81 1.72 4.58
C VAL A 145 13.71 1.02 3.78
N ARG A 146 13.11 -0.02 4.36
CA ARG A 146 11.97 -0.73 3.79
C ARG A 146 10.89 -0.83 4.86
N HIS A 147 9.83 -0.05 4.71
CA HIS A 147 8.65 -0.08 5.57
C HIS A 147 7.41 -0.44 4.75
N MET A 148 7.08 0.36 3.73
CA MET A 148 6.10 0.04 2.71
C MET A 148 6.66 -0.85 1.61
N GLU A 149 5.74 -1.48 0.88
CA GLU A 149 6.06 -2.34 -0.27
C GLU A 149 6.57 -1.50 -1.46
N GLY A 150 7.24 -2.14 -2.41
CA GLY A 150 7.67 -1.50 -3.64
C GLY A 150 8.74 -0.44 -3.55
N TRP A 151 9.59 -0.51 -2.53
CA TRP A 151 10.71 0.42 -2.34
C TRP A 151 10.25 1.88 -2.32
N TYR A 152 9.10 2.13 -1.69
CA TYR A 152 8.39 3.40 -1.68
C TYR A 152 9.26 4.59 -1.25
N ALA A 153 10.20 4.37 -0.32
CA ALA A 153 11.22 5.34 0.08
C ALA A 153 12.02 5.97 -1.09
N GLN A 154 12.06 5.35 -2.27
CA GLN A 154 12.76 5.86 -3.45
C GLN A 154 11.92 6.80 -4.32
N LYS A 155 10.61 6.92 -4.06
CA LYS A 155 9.67 7.71 -4.87
C LYS A 155 9.99 9.20 -4.81
N HIS A 156 10.22 9.73 -3.60
CA HIS A 156 10.50 11.14 -3.38
C HIS A 156 11.30 11.32 -2.07
N PRO A 157 12.16 12.35 -1.92
CA PRO A 157 12.89 12.62 -0.68
C PRO A 157 12.02 12.68 0.59
N ASP A 158 10.78 13.16 0.44
CA ASP A 158 9.83 13.21 1.55
C ASP A 158 9.32 11.81 1.95
N GLU A 159 9.14 10.92 0.97
CA GLU A 159 8.76 9.51 1.17
C GLU A 159 9.88 8.74 1.87
N ASP A 160 11.13 9.02 1.50
CA ASP A 160 12.32 8.47 2.16
C ASP A 160 12.36 8.86 3.64
N PHE A 161 12.05 10.13 3.96
CA PHE A 161 11.95 10.59 5.34
C PHE A 161 10.79 9.91 6.07
N ALA A 162 9.59 9.87 5.49
CA ALA A 162 8.41 9.27 6.09
C ALA A 162 8.60 7.77 6.39
N GLU A 163 9.16 7.03 5.44
CA GLU A 163 9.53 5.62 5.60
C GLU A 163 10.58 5.44 6.71
N THR A 164 11.62 6.29 6.72
CA THR A 164 12.67 6.26 7.76
C THR A 164 12.08 6.51 9.15
N PHE A 165 11.20 7.50 9.27
CA PHE A 165 10.50 7.81 10.51
C PHE A 165 9.64 6.64 10.96
N ALA A 166 8.88 6.03 10.04
CA ALA A 166 8.00 4.92 10.34
C ALA A 166 8.76 3.68 10.83
N VAL A 167 9.90 3.35 10.23
CA VAL A 167 10.81 2.28 10.71
C VAL A 167 11.31 2.57 12.12
N TRP A 168 11.74 3.80 12.38
CA TRP A 168 12.26 4.21 13.69
C TRP A 168 11.16 4.17 14.77
N LEU A 169 9.94 4.62 14.44
CA LEU A 169 8.80 4.68 15.35
C LEU A 169 8.25 3.28 15.67
N THR A 170 8.26 2.37 14.70
CA THR A 170 7.69 1.02 14.82
C THR A 170 8.26 0.26 16.03
N PRO A 171 7.42 -0.14 17.02
CA PRO A 171 7.87 -0.91 18.17
C PRO A 171 8.50 -2.24 17.76
N GLY A 172 9.64 -2.58 18.36
CA GLY A 172 10.31 -3.85 18.09
C GLY A 172 10.92 -3.97 16.70
N SER A 173 11.05 -2.88 15.92
CA SER A 173 11.62 -2.94 14.57
C SER A 173 13.09 -3.37 14.51
N LYS A 174 13.80 -3.34 15.65
CA LYS A 174 15.23 -3.66 15.78
C LYS A 174 16.08 -2.98 14.69
N TRP A 175 15.71 -1.76 14.32
CA TRP A 175 16.28 -1.07 13.16
C TRP A 175 17.81 -0.91 13.23
N ARG A 176 18.37 -0.77 14.45
CA ARG A 176 19.82 -0.71 14.69
C ARG A 176 20.54 -1.98 14.22
N GLU A 177 19.94 -3.14 14.44
CA GLU A 177 20.47 -4.43 14.00
C GLU A 177 20.18 -4.65 12.51
N LYS A 178 18.92 -4.43 12.10
CA LYS A 178 18.44 -4.67 10.72
C LYS A 178 19.21 -3.87 9.66
N TYR A 179 19.54 -2.61 9.96
CA TYR A 179 20.21 -1.71 9.02
C TYR A 179 21.71 -1.51 9.37
N LYS A 180 22.29 -2.38 10.20
CA LYS A 180 23.72 -2.29 10.56
C LYS A 180 24.58 -2.34 9.30
N GLY A 181 25.45 -1.34 9.14
CA GLY A 181 26.34 -1.21 7.97
C GLY A 181 25.65 -0.75 6.68
N TRP A 182 24.37 -0.38 6.72
CA TRP A 182 23.68 0.21 5.57
C TRP A 182 23.80 1.74 5.61
N PRO A 183 23.94 2.43 4.46
CA PRO A 183 23.91 3.90 4.42
C PRO A 183 22.60 4.49 4.99
N ALA A 184 21.48 3.77 4.89
CA ALA A 184 20.21 4.17 5.52
C ALA A 184 20.29 4.37 7.05
N MET A 185 21.31 3.81 7.71
CA MET A 185 21.55 4.01 9.14
C MET A 185 21.74 5.48 9.49
N GLU A 186 22.36 6.29 8.62
CA GLU A 186 22.58 7.72 8.87
C GLU A 186 21.25 8.48 8.99
N LYS A 187 20.27 8.14 8.13
CA LYS A 187 18.92 8.70 8.16
C LYS A 187 18.15 8.29 9.43
N LEU A 188 18.28 7.03 9.85
CA LEU A 188 17.66 6.54 11.09
C LEU A 188 18.27 7.22 12.34
N LEU A 189 19.58 7.44 12.34
CA LEU A 189 20.27 8.19 13.39
C LEU A 189 19.86 9.66 13.40
N TYR A 190 19.66 10.27 12.24
CA TYR A 190 19.10 11.62 12.12
C TYR A 190 17.72 11.72 12.77
N VAL A 191 16.79 10.83 12.40
CA VAL A 191 15.45 10.80 13.03
C VAL A 191 15.53 10.62 14.55
N ASP A 192 16.40 9.73 15.04
CA ASP A 192 16.60 9.50 16.49
C ASP A 192 17.12 10.74 17.22
N ARG A 193 17.99 11.54 16.59
CA ARG A 193 18.47 12.82 17.14
C ARG A 193 17.38 13.89 17.13
N VAL A 194 16.71 14.07 16.00
CA VAL A 194 15.63 15.04 15.81
C VAL A 194 14.51 14.80 16.84
N ALA A 195 14.11 13.55 17.05
CA ALA A 195 13.07 13.23 18.03
C ALA A 195 13.45 13.62 19.47
N LYS A 196 14.73 13.48 19.85
CA LYS A 196 15.22 13.92 21.16
C LYS A 196 15.28 15.43 21.28
N GLN A 197 15.72 16.12 20.22
CA GLN A 197 15.78 17.57 20.15
C GLN A 197 14.39 18.21 20.28
N PHE A 198 13.40 17.70 19.54
CA PHE A 198 12.07 18.29 19.49
C PHE A 198 11.06 17.64 20.44
N GLY A 199 11.46 16.61 21.19
CA GLY A 199 10.53 15.82 22.01
C GLY A 199 9.68 16.63 23.00
N ARG A 200 10.23 17.73 23.53
CA ARG A 200 9.53 18.65 24.44
C ARG A 200 9.28 20.04 23.83
N VAL A 201 9.57 20.22 22.55
CA VAL A 201 9.45 21.50 21.85
C VAL A 201 8.11 21.51 21.12
N ASP A 202 7.34 22.58 21.31
CA ASP A 202 6.07 22.73 20.59
C ASP A 202 6.33 22.88 19.07
N PRO A 203 5.51 22.26 18.21
CA PRO A 203 5.71 22.36 16.77
C PRO A 203 5.60 23.80 16.28
N VAL A 204 6.43 24.16 15.29
CA VAL A 204 6.37 25.46 14.61
C VAL A 204 5.01 25.66 13.95
N ARG A 205 4.46 24.56 13.40
CA ARG A 205 3.12 24.49 12.84
C ARG A 205 2.32 23.40 13.56
N PRO A 206 1.56 23.73 14.63
CA PRO A 206 0.82 22.73 15.39
C PRO A 206 -0.49 22.30 14.74
N ARG A 207 -0.96 23.03 13.71
CA ARG A 207 -2.21 22.77 12.99
C ARG A 207 -1.98 22.83 11.48
N GLY A 208 -2.69 21.99 10.75
CA GLY A 208 -2.76 22.00 9.29
C GLY A 208 -4.19 22.15 8.78
N ARG A 209 -4.29 22.47 7.49
CA ARG A 209 -5.52 22.39 6.71
C ARG A 209 -5.69 20.96 6.24
N LYS A 210 -6.92 20.47 6.35
CA LYS A 210 -7.32 19.20 5.74
C LYS A 210 -7.49 19.42 4.24
N ASP A 211 -7.34 18.35 3.47
CA ASP A 211 -7.75 18.35 2.07
C ASP A 211 -9.28 18.13 2.00
N ILE A 212 -9.78 17.39 1.01
CA ILE A 212 -11.15 16.88 1.01
C ILE A 212 -11.45 16.11 2.30
N THR A 213 -12.62 16.34 2.89
CA THR A 213 -13.09 15.58 4.04
C THR A 213 -14.35 14.80 3.66
N VAL A 214 -14.73 13.81 4.48
CA VAL A 214 -16.00 13.09 4.28
C VAL A 214 -17.22 14.00 4.21
N ASP A 215 -17.20 15.15 4.90
CA ASP A 215 -18.30 16.12 4.87
C ASP A 215 -18.42 16.83 3.51
N ASP A 216 -17.33 16.88 2.73
CA ASP A 216 -17.26 17.48 1.40
C ASP A 216 -17.61 16.48 0.27
N MET A 217 -17.76 15.19 0.59
CA MET A 217 -17.96 14.12 -0.41
C MET A 217 -19.45 13.94 -0.74
N GLU A 218 -19.90 14.67 -1.77
CA GLU A 218 -21.27 14.61 -2.28
C GLU A 218 -21.55 13.38 -3.18
N ILE A 219 -20.49 12.75 -3.70
CA ILE A 219 -20.62 11.53 -4.50
C ILE A 219 -21.14 10.36 -3.65
N THR A 220 -21.87 9.45 -4.28
CA THR A 220 -22.33 8.24 -3.61
C THR A 220 -21.19 7.25 -3.40
N VAL A 221 -21.36 6.31 -2.47
CA VAL A 221 -20.41 5.21 -2.26
C VAL A 221 -20.17 4.44 -3.56
N GLN A 222 -21.23 4.13 -4.30
CA GLN A 222 -21.11 3.43 -5.59
C GLN A 222 -20.28 4.24 -6.60
N GLN A 223 -20.57 5.53 -6.76
CA GLN A 223 -19.85 6.40 -7.69
C GLN A 223 -18.37 6.51 -7.34
N PHE A 224 -18.02 6.61 -6.05
CA PHE A 224 -16.63 6.61 -5.59
C PHE A 224 -15.89 5.34 -6.04
N TYR A 225 -16.50 4.16 -5.80
CA TYR A 225 -15.89 2.89 -6.18
C TYR A 225 -15.83 2.66 -7.69
N GLU A 226 -16.85 3.07 -8.44
CA GLU A 226 -16.84 3.02 -9.90
C GLU A 226 -15.73 3.89 -10.48
N ALA A 227 -15.56 5.12 -9.96
CA ALA A 227 -14.48 6.01 -10.34
C ALA A 227 -13.10 5.39 -10.06
N LEU A 228 -12.91 4.82 -8.87
CA LEU A 228 -11.66 4.14 -8.49
C LEU A 228 -11.35 2.96 -9.41
N LEU A 229 -12.35 2.13 -9.72
CA LEU A 229 -12.18 0.97 -10.61
C LEU A 229 -11.89 1.38 -12.05
N SER A 230 -12.47 2.48 -12.54
CA SER A 230 -12.27 2.99 -13.89
C SER A 230 -10.85 3.51 -14.15
N GLN A 231 -10.17 3.97 -13.09
CA GLN A 231 -8.82 4.53 -13.16
C GLN A 231 -7.72 3.47 -12.98
N GLN A 232 -8.06 2.21 -12.68
CA GLN A 232 -7.05 1.19 -12.43
C GLN A 232 -6.21 0.89 -13.68
N PRO A 233 -4.87 0.79 -13.54
CA PRO A 233 -4.01 0.45 -14.65
C PRO A 233 -4.32 -0.96 -15.16
N SER A 234 -4.39 -1.10 -16.49
CA SER A 234 -4.57 -2.40 -17.16
C SER A 234 -3.23 -2.93 -17.66
N PRO A 235 -2.95 -4.23 -17.49
CA PRO A 235 -1.76 -4.84 -18.08
C PRO A 235 -1.80 -4.91 -19.62
N GLY A 236 -2.96 -4.59 -20.23
CA GLY A 236 -3.20 -4.73 -21.66
C GLY A 236 -3.33 -6.19 -22.10
N ASP A 237 -3.34 -6.42 -23.42
CA ASP A 237 -3.37 -7.76 -23.98
C ASP A 237 -2.00 -8.44 -23.83
N LEU A 238 -1.91 -9.36 -22.87
CA LEU A 238 -0.76 -10.22 -22.68
C LEU A 238 -1.01 -11.55 -23.40
N SER A 239 -0.17 -11.90 -24.38
CA SER A 239 -0.12 -13.28 -24.87
C SER A 239 0.63 -14.12 -23.84
N LEU A 240 -0.09 -14.97 -23.10
CA LEU A 240 0.45 -15.78 -22.01
C LEU A 240 0.37 -17.29 -22.30
N ASP A 241 -0.09 -17.65 -23.50
CA ASP A 241 -0.56 -19.01 -23.79
C ASP A 241 0.53 -20.05 -23.70
N ALA A 242 1.66 -19.79 -24.36
CA ALA A 242 2.77 -20.74 -24.44
C ALA A 242 3.39 -20.98 -23.06
N GLU A 243 3.61 -19.91 -22.30
CA GLU A 243 4.20 -19.98 -20.96
C GLU A 243 3.25 -20.65 -19.96
N LEU A 244 1.96 -20.32 -19.99
CA LEU A 244 0.99 -20.96 -19.09
C LEU A 244 0.80 -22.44 -19.43
N GLN A 245 0.76 -22.80 -20.71
CA GLN A 245 0.74 -24.20 -21.11
C GLN A 245 1.98 -24.94 -20.63
N ASP A 246 3.17 -24.32 -20.71
CA ASP A 246 4.43 -24.89 -20.20
C ASP A 246 4.42 -25.08 -18.69
N ILE A 247 4.04 -24.05 -17.94
CA ILE A 247 3.93 -24.08 -16.48
C ILE A 247 2.98 -25.19 -16.02
N PHE A 248 1.80 -25.30 -16.64
CA PHE A 248 0.79 -26.29 -16.29
C PHE A 248 0.89 -27.58 -17.11
N LYS A 249 2.06 -27.91 -17.67
CA LYS A 249 2.28 -29.21 -18.34
C LYS A 249 2.02 -30.34 -17.34
N SER A 250 0.89 -31.01 -17.54
CA SER A 250 0.59 -32.25 -16.84
C SER A 250 1.43 -33.37 -17.47
N PRO A 251 2.30 -34.07 -16.72
CA PRO A 251 2.90 -35.29 -17.21
C PRO A 251 1.78 -36.23 -17.64
N HIS A 252 1.90 -36.90 -18.79
CA HIS A 252 0.88 -37.76 -19.43
C HIS A 252 0.39 -38.97 -18.62
N HIS A 253 0.54 -38.97 -17.29
CA HIS A 253 0.06 -40.02 -16.42
C HIS A 253 -1.28 -39.62 -15.83
N ARG A 254 -2.31 -40.36 -16.27
CA ARG A 254 -3.63 -40.49 -15.66
C ARG A 254 -3.54 -40.47 -14.13
N THR A 255 -3.73 -39.32 -13.50
CA THR A 255 -3.91 -39.23 -12.06
C THR A 255 -5.23 -38.54 -11.80
N ASN A 256 -6.15 -39.24 -11.14
CA ASN A 256 -7.48 -38.76 -10.75
C ASN A 256 -7.47 -37.59 -9.72
N ALA A 257 -6.35 -36.88 -9.56
CA ALA A 257 -6.13 -35.80 -8.60
C ALA A 257 -5.68 -34.52 -9.32
N VAL A 258 -6.52 -34.05 -10.25
CA VAL A 258 -6.35 -32.78 -10.96
C VAL A 258 -7.50 -31.85 -10.63
N ARG A 259 -7.25 -30.54 -10.65
CA ARG A 259 -8.27 -29.50 -10.53
C ARG A 259 -8.00 -28.38 -11.54
N PRO A 260 -8.99 -27.53 -11.86
CA PRO A 260 -8.76 -26.36 -12.71
C PRO A 260 -7.64 -25.47 -12.17
N ALA A 261 -6.65 -25.14 -13.00
CA ALA A 261 -5.54 -24.27 -12.62
C ALA A 261 -6.02 -22.88 -12.18
N ALA A 262 -7.06 -22.36 -12.84
CA ALA A 262 -7.68 -21.09 -12.47
C ALA A 262 -8.26 -21.09 -11.05
N GLU A 263 -8.69 -22.25 -10.53
CA GLU A 263 -9.19 -22.36 -9.16
C GLU A 263 -8.06 -22.26 -8.14
N LEU A 264 -6.95 -22.99 -8.39
CA LEU A 264 -5.71 -22.90 -7.61
C LEU A 264 -5.20 -21.45 -7.54
N LEU A 265 -5.17 -20.76 -8.69
CA LEU A 265 -4.72 -19.37 -8.77
C LEU A 265 -5.65 -18.42 -8.01
N ARG A 266 -6.96 -18.58 -8.16
CA ARG A 266 -7.97 -17.77 -7.46
C ARG A 266 -7.85 -17.88 -5.94
N GLU A 267 -7.66 -19.09 -5.42
CA GLU A 267 -7.49 -19.34 -3.97
C GLU A 267 -6.20 -18.72 -3.42
N ASN A 268 -5.16 -18.62 -4.26
CA ASN A 268 -3.85 -18.08 -3.89
C ASN A 268 -3.61 -16.65 -4.39
N ARG A 269 -4.65 -15.95 -4.89
CA ARG A 269 -4.52 -14.63 -5.52
C ARG A 269 -3.88 -13.61 -4.59
N LYS A 270 -4.36 -13.52 -3.35
CA LYS A 270 -3.83 -12.55 -2.37
C LYS A 270 -2.34 -12.78 -2.07
N PRO A 271 -1.90 -14.00 -1.70
CA PRO A 271 -0.47 -14.29 -1.56
C PRO A 271 0.37 -13.93 -2.79
N LEU A 272 -0.12 -14.22 -4.01
CA LEU A 272 0.59 -13.88 -5.25
C LEU A 272 0.74 -12.36 -5.40
N VAL A 273 -0.35 -11.61 -5.26
CA VAL A 273 -0.35 -10.14 -5.34
C VAL A 273 0.57 -9.52 -4.29
N ASP A 274 0.51 -10.00 -3.04
CA ASP A 274 1.36 -9.53 -1.95
C ASP A 274 2.85 -9.74 -2.27
N LYS A 275 3.22 -10.92 -2.79
CA LYS A 275 4.62 -11.20 -3.16
C LYS A 275 5.09 -10.36 -4.34
N LEU A 276 4.26 -10.17 -5.36
CA LEU A 276 4.59 -9.34 -6.52
C LEU A 276 4.81 -7.88 -6.09
N THR A 277 3.87 -7.31 -5.35
CA THR A 277 3.96 -5.92 -4.86
C THR A 277 5.21 -5.73 -3.99
N TYR A 278 5.47 -6.68 -3.09
CA TYR A 278 6.64 -6.64 -2.21
C TYR A 278 7.98 -6.69 -2.95
N TRP A 279 8.15 -7.64 -3.89
CA TRP A 279 9.44 -7.90 -4.52
C TRP A 279 9.71 -7.09 -5.79
N THR A 280 8.67 -6.59 -6.46
CA THR A 280 8.81 -5.89 -7.75
C THR A 280 8.43 -4.42 -7.69
N GLY A 281 7.77 -3.98 -6.63
CA GLY A 281 7.26 -2.61 -6.50
C GLY A 281 6.27 -2.15 -7.56
N VAL A 282 5.74 -3.08 -8.34
CA VAL A 282 4.56 -2.81 -9.14
C VAL A 282 3.39 -2.41 -8.23
N GLN A 283 2.59 -1.45 -8.67
CA GLN A 283 1.43 -0.99 -7.91
C GLN A 283 0.47 -2.16 -7.68
N ARG A 284 -0.09 -2.26 -6.48
CA ARG A 284 -0.96 -3.36 -6.07
C ARG A 284 -2.16 -3.57 -7.01
N PRO A 285 -2.88 -2.53 -7.49
CA PRO A 285 -3.95 -2.71 -8.47
C PRO A 285 -3.44 -3.38 -9.76
N LEU A 286 -2.27 -2.98 -10.24
CA LEU A 286 -1.65 -3.55 -11.43
C LEU A 286 -1.18 -5.00 -11.21
N ALA A 287 -0.57 -5.32 -10.06
CA ALA A 287 -0.25 -6.70 -9.68
C ALA A 287 -1.51 -7.58 -9.66
N ARG A 288 -2.60 -7.08 -9.08
CA ARG A 288 -3.88 -7.79 -9.04
C ARG A 288 -4.41 -8.05 -10.44
N LYS A 289 -4.43 -7.04 -11.31
CA LYS A 289 -4.86 -7.20 -12.71
C LYS A 289 -3.99 -8.18 -13.49
N LEU A 290 -2.68 -8.18 -13.25
CA LEU A 290 -1.77 -9.17 -13.85
C LEU A 290 -2.13 -10.60 -13.42
N VAL A 291 -2.31 -10.84 -12.12
CA VAL A 291 -2.69 -12.17 -11.59
C VAL A 291 -4.09 -12.58 -12.08
N GLU A 292 -5.05 -11.66 -12.11
CA GLU A 292 -6.39 -11.89 -12.67
C GLU A 292 -6.33 -12.24 -14.17
N SER A 293 -5.42 -11.62 -14.93
CA SER A 293 -5.21 -11.92 -16.36
C SER A 293 -4.62 -13.32 -16.54
N ILE A 294 -3.64 -13.70 -15.73
CA ILE A 294 -3.08 -15.07 -15.70
C ILE A 294 -4.16 -16.10 -15.36
N GLU A 295 -4.99 -15.81 -14.35
CA GLU A 295 -6.12 -16.67 -13.96
C GLU A 295 -7.16 -16.81 -15.07
N SER A 296 -7.56 -15.70 -15.70
CA SER A 296 -8.53 -15.73 -16.81
C SER A 296 -8.00 -16.55 -17.97
N ARG A 297 -6.73 -16.36 -18.33
CA ARG A 297 -6.13 -17.09 -19.45
C ARG A 297 -5.98 -18.57 -19.16
N ALA A 298 -5.61 -18.95 -17.94
CA ALA A 298 -5.59 -20.35 -17.52
C ALA A 298 -6.98 -21.01 -17.60
N ARG A 299 -8.05 -20.26 -17.30
CA ARG A 299 -9.44 -20.72 -17.45
C ARG A 299 -9.83 -20.91 -18.91
N GLU A 300 -9.54 -19.93 -19.76
CA GLU A 300 -9.85 -19.97 -21.20
C GLU A 300 -9.13 -21.13 -21.91
N LEU A 301 -7.89 -21.41 -21.51
CA LEU A 301 -7.10 -22.55 -22.01
C LEU A 301 -7.48 -23.89 -21.36
N ASN A 302 -8.42 -23.91 -20.41
CA ASN A 302 -8.82 -25.10 -19.64
C ASN A 302 -7.65 -25.84 -19.00
N LEU A 303 -6.66 -25.10 -18.48
CA LEU A 303 -5.46 -25.69 -17.87
C LEU A 303 -5.80 -26.41 -16.56
N LEU A 304 -5.13 -27.52 -16.31
CA LEU A 304 -5.32 -28.36 -15.12
C LEU A 304 -4.05 -28.36 -14.27
N ALA A 305 -4.22 -28.27 -12.97
CA ALA A 305 -3.15 -28.41 -11.99
C ALA A 305 -3.27 -29.77 -11.28
N ASN A 306 -2.16 -30.51 -11.20
CA ASN A 306 -2.05 -31.68 -10.34
C ASN A 306 -2.00 -31.25 -8.86
N VAL A 307 -2.93 -31.75 -8.05
CA VAL A 307 -3.08 -31.37 -6.63
C VAL A 307 -1.81 -31.66 -5.81
N LYS A 308 -1.02 -32.66 -6.20
CA LYS A 308 0.24 -33.00 -5.52
C LYS A 308 1.38 -32.03 -5.82
N ARG A 309 1.25 -31.21 -6.87
CA ARG A 309 2.29 -30.28 -7.35
C ARG A 309 1.86 -28.81 -7.24
N GLU A 310 0.80 -28.50 -6.49
CA GLU A 310 0.29 -27.12 -6.35
C GLU A 310 1.38 -26.12 -5.95
N ARG A 311 2.28 -26.51 -5.03
CA ARG A 311 3.40 -25.66 -4.61
C ARG A 311 4.38 -25.35 -5.74
N GLU A 312 4.63 -26.32 -6.63
CA GLU A 312 5.51 -26.13 -7.79
C GLU A 312 4.86 -25.17 -8.77
N TYR A 313 3.58 -25.38 -9.13
CA TYR A 313 2.86 -24.46 -10.02
C TYR A 313 2.78 -23.04 -9.48
N LEU A 314 2.50 -22.88 -8.18
CA LEU A 314 2.46 -21.56 -7.54
C LEU A 314 3.85 -20.88 -7.56
N THR A 315 4.93 -21.66 -7.41
CA THR A 315 6.29 -21.13 -7.52
C THR A 315 6.57 -20.64 -8.94
N GLU A 316 6.30 -21.47 -9.95
CA GLU A 316 6.49 -21.12 -11.37
C GLU A 316 5.69 -19.89 -11.76
N VAL A 317 4.41 -19.83 -11.40
CA VAL A 317 3.55 -18.67 -11.68
C VAL A 317 4.05 -17.43 -10.96
N THR A 318 4.52 -17.55 -9.71
CA THR A 318 5.10 -16.41 -8.98
C THR A 318 6.35 -15.89 -9.68
N VAL A 319 7.25 -16.78 -10.10
CA VAL A 319 8.49 -16.42 -10.83
C VAL A 319 8.15 -15.74 -12.15
N TYR A 320 7.23 -16.33 -12.92
CA TYR A 320 6.79 -15.78 -14.20
C TYR A 320 6.15 -14.39 -14.05
N ALA A 321 5.19 -14.24 -13.14
CA ALA A 321 4.54 -12.96 -12.88
C ALA A 321 5.53 -11.90 -12.35
N THR A 322 6.54 -12.32 -11.57
CA THR A 322 7.61 -11.43 -11.10
C THR A 322 8.44 -10.92 -12.28
N ALA A 323 8.80 -11.79 -13.22
CA ALA A 323 9.54 -11.40 -14.42
C ALA A 323 8.75 -10.40 -15.28
N LEU A 324 7.44 -10.65 -15.49
CA LEU A 324 6.53 -9.74 -16.20
C LEU A 324 6.46 -8.37 -15.50
N ALA A 325 6.25 -8.36 -14.18
CA ALA A 325 6.18 -7.13 -13.39
C ALA A 325 7.49 -6.33 -13.43
N MET A 326 8.65 -7.00 -13.35
CA MET A 326 9.95 -6.34 -13.47
C MET A 326 10.20 -5.76 -14.87
N ASN A 327 9.76 -6.46 -15.93
CA ASN A 327 9.78 -5.91 -17.29
C ASN A 327 8.95 -4.62 -17.38
N TYR A 328 7.76 -4.61 -16.79
CA TYR A 328 6.91 -3.42 -16.73
C TYR A 328 7.60 -2.27 -16.00
N ILE A 329 8.17 -2.50 -14.83
CA ILE A 329 8.86 -1.45 -14.06
C ILE A 329 10.07 -0.88 -14.81
N ILE A 330 10.85 -1.72 -15.49
CA ILE A 330 12.05 -1.29 -16.19
C ILE A 330 11.72 -0.61 -17.53
N ARG A 331 10.73 -1.13 -18.27
CA ARG A 331 10.50 -0.80 -19.69
C ARG A 331 9.15 -0.12 -19.97
N GLY A 332 8.24 -0.08 -19.00
CA GLY A 332 6.86 0.40 -19.15
C GLY A 332 5.91 -0.59 -19.85
N LYS A 333 6.36 -1.83 -20.13
CA LYS A 333 5.59 -2.89 -20.80
C LYS A 333 5.95 -4.27 -20.23
N PHE A 334 4.97 -5.14 -20.09
CA PHE A 334 5.14 -6.50 -19.55
C PHE A 334 5.87 -7.44 -20.53
N VAL A 335 5.58 -7.32 -21.83
CA VAL A 335 6.14 -8.17 -22.91
C VAL A 335 6.67 -7.27 -24.03
N GLN A 336 7.74 -7.72 -24.69
CA GLN A 336 8.28 -7.06 -25.89
C GLN A 336 7.51 -7.58 -27.11
N ARG A 337 6.96 -6.67 -27.92
CA ARG A 337 6.38 -7.03 -29.23
C ARG A 337 7.49 -7.34 -30.22
#